data_AF-A0A4U8UHD2-F1
#
_entry.id   AF-A0A4U8UHD2-F1
#
_cell.length_a   1.000
_cell.length_b   1.000
_cell.length_c   1.000
_cell.angle_alpha   90.00
_cell.angle_beta   90.00
_cell.angle_gamma   90.00
#
_symmetry.space_group_name_H-M   'P 1'
#
loop_
_entity.id
_entity.type
_entity.pdbx_description
1 polymer ?
#
loop_
_entity_poly.entity_id
_entity_poly.type
_entity_poly.pdbx_seq_one_letter_code
_entity_poly.pdbx_strand_id
1 'polypeptide(L)'
;MLDTSNPNNYNYTTKYLEIHVLGGIKLNKLESLRITLSIQKSKEHNILRHSIDLYNDNQVEKFVRKIAERLEIGTSVARRTLQELTHELENHRFLLLEKEAELHKPYFKELSASEEKEAIKLGKRKDLLKETNRLIGISGVIGEENNRQTMYLIFTSKKTNNPLHCISLASSGVGKTHLQSKVSELIPQEDKIEITVLSANAFYYFNRTELQHKLILIEDLDG
;
A
#
# COMPACT_ATOMS: atom_id res chain seq x y z
N MET A 1 2.68 -24.47 15.71
CA MET A 1 2.32 -23.04 15.73
C MET A 1 3.19 -22.35 14.69
N LEU A 2 2.60 -21.57 13.79
CA LEU A 2 3.33 -20.84 12.76
C LEU A 2 4.00 -19.59 13.38
N ASP A 3 5.32 -19.49 13.25
CA ASP A 3 6.10 -18.31 13.59
C ASP A 3 6.36 -17.49 12.34
N THR A 4 5.81 -16.27 12.34
CA THR A 4 5.90 -15.32 11.22
C THR A 4 6.73 -14.08 11.59
N SER A 5 7.57 -14.15 12.63
CA SER A 5 8.43 -13.05 13.08
C SER A 5 9.42 -12.59 12.01
N ASN A 6 9.91 -13.50 11.17
CA ASN A 6 10.70 -13.19 9.99
C ASN A 6 9.81 -13.20 8.72
N PRO A 7 9.56 -12.03 8.08
CA PRO A 7 8.67 -11.95 6.92
C PRO A 7 9.18 -12.75 5.70
N ASN A 8 10.48 -13.04 5.64
CA ASN A 8 11.11 -13.75 4.54
C ASN A 8 11.30 -15.25 4.82
N ASN A 9 10.96 -15.73 6.02
CA ASN A 9 11.14 -17.12 6.42
C ASN A 9 10.21 -17.49 7.57
N TYR A 10 8.98 -17.92 7.27
CA TYR A 10 8.07 -18.40 8.32
C TYR A 10 8.49 -19.80 8.76
N ASN A 11 8.36 -20.09 10.04
CA ASN A 11 8.69 -21.40 10.61
C ASN A 11 7.44 -22.10 11.13
N TYR A 12 7.25 -23.37 10.77
CA TYR A 12 6.19 -24.22 11.27
C TYR A 12 6.76 -25.55 11.73
N THR A 13 6.86 -25.72 13.05
CA THR A 13 7.39 -26.92 13.67
C THR A 13 6.26 -27.78 14.24
N THR A 14 6.30 -29.06 13.89
CA THR A 14 5.45 -30.12 14.45
C THR A 14 6.32 -31.12 15.20
N LYS A 15 5.69 -32.16 15.78
CA LYS A 15 6.42 -33.28 16.39
C LYS A 15 7.37 -34.00 15.42
N TYR A 16 7.05 -34.01 14.13
CA TYR A 16 7.74 -34.84 13.14
C TYR A 16 8.49 -34.03 12.08
N LEU A 17 7.98 -32.86 11.71
CA LEU A 17 8.50 -32.03 10.62
C LEU A 17 8.80 -30.62 11.12
N GLU A 18 9.89 -30.08 10.61
CA GLU A 18 10.24 -28.66 10.64
C GLU A 18 10.11 -28.12 9.23
N ILE A 19 9.30 -27.06 9.08
CA ILE A 19 8.91 -26.52 7.78
C ILE A 19 9.20 -25.02 7.77
N HIS A 20 9.95 -24.60 6.75
CA HIS A 20 10.21 -23.20 6.48
C HIS A 20 9.49 -22.76 5.21
N VAL A 21 8.71 -21.68 5.29
CA VAL A 21 8.11 -21.00 4.14
C VAL A 21 9.04 -19.88 3.69
N LEU A 22 9.79 -20.13 2.62
CA LEU A 22 10.82 -19.23 2.12
C LEU A 22 10.19 -18.11 1.29
N GLY A 23 10.52 -16.86 1.63
CA GLY A 23 10.01 -15.66 0.95
C GLY A 23 8.59 -15.25 1.35
N GLY A 24 8.03 -15.85 2.41
CA GLY A 24 6.70 -15.52 2.93
C GLY A 24 5.56 -15.90 1.98
N ILE A 25 4.46 -15.14 2.03
CA ILE A 25 3.27 -15.33 1.19
C ILE A 25 2.95 -14.07 0.38
N LYS A 26 2.32 -14.25 -0.79
CA LYS A 26 1.83 -13.16 -1.63
C LYS A 26 0.40 -12.76 -1.25
N LEU A 27 0.10 -11.46 -1.32
CA LEU A 27 -1.22 -10.89 -1.02
C LEU A 27 -2.06 -10.58 -2.28
N ASN A 28 -1.43 -10.47 -3.45
CA ASN A 28 -2.03 -9.98 -4.70
C ASN A 28 -2.78 -11.02 -5.56
N LYS A 29 -2.97 -12.26 -5.06
CA LYS A 29 -3.66 -13.34 -5.79
C LYS A 29 -4.28 -14.37 -4.83
N LEU A 30 -5.45 -14.06 -4.30
CA LEU A 30 -6.08 -14.81 -3.20
C LEU A 30 -6.55 -16.22 -3.59
N GLU A 31 -6.83 -16.45 -4.86
CA GLU A 31 -7.25 -17.74 -5.42
C GLU A 31 -6.13 -18.79 -5.50
N SER A 32 -4.90 -18.43 -5.12
CA SER A 32 -3.75 -19.35 -5.06
C SER A 32 -2.95 -19.14 -3.78
N LEU A 33 -2.23 -20.18 -3.35
CA LEU A 33 -1.29 -20.10 -2.24
C LEU A 33 0.05 -20.72 -2.65
N ARG A 34 0.72 -20.04 -3.59
CA ARG A 34 2.03 -20.45 -4.09
C ARG A 34 3.14 -20.03 -3.14
N ILE A 35 3.87 -21.02 -2.66
CA ILE A 35 4.97 -20.84 -1.72
C ILE A 35 6.15 -21.74 -2.08
N THR A 36 7.32 -21.44 -1.52
CA THR A 36 8.47 -22.34 -1.54
C THR A 36 8.71 -22.88 -0.14
N LEU A 37 8.62 -24.20 0.01
CA LEU A 37 8.81 -24.89 1.28
C LEU A 37 10.21 -25.49 1.36
N SER A 38 10.79 -25.42 2.54
CA SER A 38 11.96 -26.20 2.96
C SER A 38 11.53 -27.07 4.14
N ILE A 39 11.42 -28.37 3.90
CA ILE A 39 10.88 -29.35 4.86
C ILE A 39 11.99 -30.31 5.25
N GLN A 40 12.11 -30.56 6.54
CA GLN A 40 12.97 -31.60 7.07
C GLN A 40 12.26 -32.35 8.21
N LYS A 41 12.76 -33.55 8.51
CA LYS A 41 12.34 -34.27 9.70
C LYS A 41 12.97 -33.61 10.93
N SER A 42 12.23 -33.56 12.03
CA SER A 42 12.69 -32.89 13.25
C SER A 42 14.02 -33.49 13.71
N LYS A 43 15.01 -32.62 13.97
CA LYS A 43 16.38 -32.98 14.40
C LYS A 43 17.23 -33.72 13.34
N GLU A 44 16.78 -33.77 12.09
CA GLU A 44 17.55 -34.31 10.96
C GLU A 44 17.89 -33.21 9.95
N HIS A 45 18.92 -33.43 9.14
CA HIS A 45 19.44 -32.44 8.19
C HIS A 45 19.10 -32.76 6.72
N ASN A 46 18.23 -33.76 6.48
CA ASN A 46 17.78 -34.06 5.12
C ASN A 46 16.66 -33.09 4.72
N ILE A 47 17.01 -32.08 3.91
CA ILE A 47 16.12 -30.98 3.54
C ILE A 47 15.53 -31.22 2.15
N LEU A 48 14.21 -31.28 2.09
CA LEU A 48 13.43 -31.25 0.86
C LEU A 48 12.96 -29.82 0.57
N ARG A 49 13.46 -29.22 -0.51
CA ARG A 49 12.96 -27.92 -1.02
C ARG A 49 12.00 -28.12 -2.19
N HIS A 50 10.85 -27.44 -2.16
CA HIS A 50 9.87 -27.52 -3.24
C HIS A 50 8.96 -26.29 -3.30
N SER A 51 8.72 -25.79 -4.51
CA SER A 51 7.69 -24.78 -4.74
C SER A 51 6.36 -25.47 -5.10
N ILE A 52 5.28 -25.05 -4.44
CA ILE A 52 3.97 -25.66 -4.55
C ILE A 52 2.87 -24.60 -4.44
N ASP A 53 1.75 -24.83 -5.13
CA ASP A 53 0.48 -24.15 -4.84
C ASP A 53 -0.33 -25.01 -3.86
N LEU A 54 -0.47 -24.58 -2.60
CA LEU A 54 -1.17 -25.35 -1.56
C LEU A 54 -2.68 -25.51 -1.85
N TYR A 55 -3.24 -24.71 -2.76
CA TYR A 55 -4.63 -24.85 -3.20
C TYR A 55 -4.82 -25.83 -4.36
N ASN A 56 -3.72 -26.36 -4.91
CA ASN A 56 -3.78 -27.36 -5.97
C ASN A 56 -3.64 -28.77 -5.40
N ASP A 57 -4.78 -29.44 -5.20
CA ASP A 57 -4.85 -30.79 -4.62
C ASP A 57 -3.91 -31.80 -5.31
N ASN A 58 -3.86 -31.79 -6.66
CA ASN A 58 -2.97 -32.66 -7.42
C ASN A 58 -1.47 -32.42 -7.12
N GLN A 59 -1.07 -31.17 -6.89
CA GLN A 59 0.31 -30.86 -6.48
C GLN A 59 0.55 -31.29 -5.04
N VAL A 60 -0.41 -31.05 -4.14
CA VAL A 60 -0.32 -31.43 -2.72
C VAL A 60 -0.17 -32.94 -2.58
N GLU A 61 -0.98 -33.74 -3.28
CA GLU A 61 -0.89 -35.20 -3.30
C GLU A 61 0.49 -35.71 -3.74
N LYS A 62 1.02 -35.18 -4.84
CA LYS A 62 2.35 -35.53 -5.34
C LYS A 62 3.44 -35.15 -4.34
N PHE A 63 3.29 -34.01 -3.68
CA PHE A 63 4.25 -33.54 -2.70
C PHE A 63 4.20 -34.33 -1.40
N VAL A 64 3.01 -34.72 -0.92
CA VAL A 64 2.83 -35.64 0.23
C VAL A 64 3.58 -36.95 0.00
N ARG A 65 3.45 -37.55 -1.18
CA ARG A 65 4.20 -38.79 -1.53
C ARG A 65 5.71 -38.56 -1.51
N LYS A 66 6.16 -37.45 -2.08
CA LYS A 66 7.59 -37.07 -2.12
C LYS A 66 8.17 -36.84 -0.72
N ILE A 67 7.41 -36.21 0.18
CA ILE A 67 7.78 -36.03 1.58
C ILE A 67 7.88 -37.39 2.26
N ALA A 68 6.87 -38.25 2.08
CA ALA A 68 6.81 -39.56 2.71
C ALA A 68 8.00 -40.45 2.30
N GLU A 69 8.32 -40.47 1.01
CA GLU A 69 9.43 -41.26 0.47
C GLU A 69 10.80 -40.73 0.90
N ARG A 70 11.03 -39.41 0.83
CA ARG A 70 12.37 -38.84 1.06
C ARG A 70 12.70 -38.59 2.52
N LEU A 71 11.68 -38.35 3.35
CA LEU A 71 11.84 -38.08 4.79
C LEU A 71 11.38 -39.26 5.65
N GLU A 72 11.03 -40.39 5.01
CA GLU A 72 10.63 -41.64 5.66
C GLU A 72 9.53 -41.42 6.71
N ILE A 73 8.52 -40.64 6.34
CA ILE A 73 7.40 -40.26 7.20
C ILE A 73 6.07 -40.75 6.63
N GLY A 74 5.12 -41.10 7.50
CA GLY A 74 3.80 -41.54 7.05
C GLY A 74 3.09 -40.48 6.20
N THR A 75 2.46 -40.91 5.10
CA THR A 75 1.69 -40.04 4.18
C THR A 75 0.55 -39.32 4.90
N SER A 76 -0.09 -39.97 5.88
CA SER A 76 -1.12 -39.37 6.73
C SER A 76 -0.59 -38.20 7.57
N VAL A 77 0.64 -38.33 8.10
CA VAL A 77 1.29 -37.27 8.88
C VAL A 77 1.66 -36.11 7.96
N ALA A 78 2.31 -36.37 6.83
CA ALA A 78 2.68 -35.32 5.87
C ALA A 78 1.46 -34.55 5.35
N ARG A 79 0.38 -35.26 4.99
CA ARG A 79 -0.88 -34.66 4.56
C ARG A 79 -1.48 -33.76 5.64
N ARG A 80 -1.64 -34.28 6.86
CA ARG A 80 -2.20 -33.53 7.97
C ARG A 80 -1.37 -32.28 8.27
N THR A 81 -0.05 -32.40 8.30
CA THR A 81 0.84 -31.27 8.52
C THR A 81 0.69 -30.20 7.44
N LEU A 82 0.57 -30.56 6.16
CA LEU A 82 0.35 -29.59 5.09
C LEU A 82 -1.03 -28.94 5.16
N GLN A 83 -2.07 -29.67 5.58
CA GLN A 83 -3.41 -29.11 5.79
C GLN A 83 -3.40 -28.08 6.94
N GLU A 84 -2.78 -28.43 8.07
CA GLU A 84 -2.64 -27.52 9.21
C GLU A 84 -1.80 -26.30 8.84
N LEU A 85 -0.67 -26.48 8.12
CA LEU A 85 0.13 -25.37 7.62
C LEU A 85 -0.66 -24.45 6.68
N THR A 86 -1.48 -25.02 5.79
CA THR A 86 -2.33 -24.25 4.88
C THR A 86 -3.28 -23.35 5.68
N HIS A 87 -3.96 -23.91 6.69
CA HIS A 87 -4.86 -23.17 7.55
C HIS A 87 -4.15 -22.01 8.30
N GLU A 88 -2.96 -22.27 8.87
CA GLU A 88 -2.19 -21.25 9.57
C GLU A 88 -1.73 -20.12 8.64
N LEU A 89 -1.31 -20.46 7.41
CA LEU A 89 -0.93 -19.47 6.39
C LEU A 89 -2.13 -18.64 5.92
N GLU A 90 -3.32 -19.23 5.83
CA GLU A 90 -4.57 -18.51 5.52
C GLU A 90 -4.93 -17.50 6.60
N ASN A 91 -4.91 -17.93 7.87
CA ASN A 91 -5.16 -17.05 9.01
C ASN A 91 -4.14 -15.90 9.05
N HIS A 92 -2.86 -16.20 8.80
CA HIS A 92 -1.84 -15.17 8.71
C HIS A 92 -2.08 -14.21 7.53
N ARG A 93 -2.45 -14.74 6.36
CA ARG A 93 -2.76 -13.93 5.18
C ARG A 93 -3.92 -12.97 5.44
N PHE A 94 -4.95 -13.44 6.14
CA PHE A 94 -6.08 -12.62 6.54
C PHE A 94 -5.63 -11.44 7.42
N LEU A 95 -4.82 -11.69 8.45
CA LEU A 95 -4.26 -10.63 9.31
C LEU A 95 -3.37 -9.64 8.54
N LEU A 96 -2.59 -10.11 7.57
CA LEU A 96 -1.79 -9.23 6.71
C LEU A 96 -2.67 -8.33 5.83
N LEU A 97 -3.76 -8.86 5.28
CA LEU A 97 -4.72 -8.08 4.48
C LEU A 97 -5.46 -7.05 5.32
N GLU A 98 -5.86 -7.39 6.55
CA GLU A 98 -6.45 -6.42 7.48
C GLU A 98 -5.47 -5.30 7.81
N LYS A 99 -4.20 -5.64 8.09
CA LYS A 99 -3.16 -4.65 8.38
C LYS A 99 -2.85 -3.76 7.17
N GLU A 100 -2.82 -4.32 5.96
CA GLU A 100 -2.66 -3.56 4.72
C GLU A 100 -3.85 -2.61 4.51
N ALA A 101 -5.08 -3.11 4.72
CA ALA A 101 -6.27 -2.28 4.66
C ALA A 101 -6.25 -1.15 5.71
N GLU A 102 -5.76 -1.41 6.93
CA GLU A 102 -5.61 -0.37 7.97
C GLU A 102 -4.53 0.66 7.65
N LEU A 103 -3.38 0.24 7.12
CA LEU A 103 -2.31 1.14 6.67
C LEU A 103 -2.78 2.04 5.53
N HIS A 104 -3.68 1.53 4.68
CA HIS A 104 -4.27 2.25 3.56
C HIS A 104 -5.64 2.87 3.86
N LYS A 105 -6.11 2.87 5.12
CA LYS A 105 -7.30 3.63 5.50
C LYS A 105 -7.00 5.12 5.31
N PRO A 106 -7.84 5.86 4.58
CA PRO A 106 -7.68 7.30 4.48
C PRO A 106 -7.78 7.91 5.88
N TYR A 107 -6.68 8.52 6.34
CA TYR A 107 -6.68 9.30 7.57
C TYR A 107 -7.50 10.56 7.32
N PHE A 108 -8.61 10.71 8.03
CA PHE A 108 -9.37 11.96 8.04
C PHE A 108 -9.04 12.71 9.33
N LYS A 109 -8.47 13.90 9.19
CA LYS A 109 -8.27 14.77 10.37
C LYS A 109 -9.64 15.27 10.83
N GLU A 110 -10.11 14.76 11.97
CA GLU A 110 -11.22 15.38 12.69
C GLU A 110 -10.72 16.64 13.41
N LEU A 111 -11.33 17.79 13.10
CA LEU A 111 -11.01 19.04 13.78
C LEU A 111 -11.68 19.05 15.16
N SER A 112 -10.93 19.45 16.19
CA SER A 112 -11.53 19.81 17.47
C SER A 112 -12.42 21.05 17.33
N ALA A 113 -13.36 21.24 18.26
CA ALA A 113 -14.24 22.42 18.27
C ALA A 113 -13.46 23.76 18.28
N SER A 114 -12.28 23.78 18.90
CA SER A 114 -11.40 24.96 18.88
C SER A 114 -10.75 25.18 17.52
N GLU A 115 -10.24 24.12 16.89
CA GLU A 115 -9.65 24.21 15.55
C GLU A 115 -10.68 24.60 14.50
N GLU A 116 -11.88 24.02 14.56
CA GLU A 116 -12.99 24.35 13.68
C GLU A 116 -13.36 25.83 13.79
N LYS A 117 -13.47 26.35 15.03
CA LYS A 117 -13.78 27.76 15.27
C LYS A 117 -12.72 28.70 14.67
N GLU A 118 -11.44 28.39 14.85
CA GLU A 118 -10.36 29.20 14.27
C GLU A 118 -10.32 29.09 12.73
N ALA A 119 -10.56 27.90 12.17
CA ALA A 119 -10.65 27.71 10.72
C ALA A 119 -11.81 28.51 10.11
N ILE A 120 -12.99 28.48 10.72
CA ILE A 120 -14.16 29.26 10.29
C ILE A 120 -13.88 30.77 10.41
N LYS A 121 -13.23 31.20 11.49
CA LYS A 121 -12.86 32.60 11.71
C LYS A 121 -11.89 33.08 10.62
N LEU A 122 -10.89 32.27 10.27
CA LEU A 122 -9.99 32.54 9.15
C LEU A 122 -10.78 32.63 7.84
N GLY A 123 -11.63 31.64 7.54
CA GLY A 123 -12.42 31.56 6.31
C GLY A 123 -13.42 32.71 6.10
N LYS A 124 -13.79 33.44 7.16
CA LYS A 124 -14.70 34.60 7.10
C LYS A 124 -13.98 35.95 6.96
N ARG A 125 -12.64 35.98 6.92
CA ARG A 125 -11.89 37.22 6.78
C ARG A 125 -12.12 37.88 5.43
N LYS A 126 -12.27 39.21 5.41
CA LYS A 126 -12.38 39.99 4.16
C LYS A 126 -11.09 39.95 3.33
N ASP A 127 -9.96 39.82 3.98
CA ASP A 127 -8.63 39.70 3.39
C ASP A 127 -8.12 38.25 3.33
N LEU A 128 -9.05 37.27 3.30
CA LEU A 128 -8.74 35.84 3.35
C LEU A 128 -7.60 35.44 2.40
N LEU A 129 -7.67 35.83 1.13
CA LEU A 129 -6.65 35.46 0.16
C LEU A 129 -5.26 35.97 0.54
N LYS A 130 -5.16 37.21 1.01
CA LYS A 130 -3.90 37.82 1.46
C LYS A 130 -3.36 37.09 2.68
N GLU A 131 -4.21 36.79 3.64
CA GLU A 131 -3.81 36.09 4.87
C GLU A 131 -3.42 34.64 4.58
N THR A 132 -4.16 33.91 3.74
CA THR A 132 -3.79 32.57 3.30
C THR A 132 -2.42 32.58 2.63
N ASN A 133 -2.16 33.52 1.71
CA ASN A 133 -0.87 33.60 1.03
C ASN A 133 0.28 33.87 2.02
N ARG A 134 0.05 34.71 3.03
CA ARG A 134 1.02 34.95 4.12
C ARG A 134 1.29 33.67 4.92
N LEU A 135 0.25 32.91 5.28
CA LEU A 135 0.36 31.65 6.02
C LEU A 135 1.12 30.58 5.21
N ILE A 136 0.88 30.49 3.90
CA ILE A 136 1.63 29.61 2.98
C ILE A 136 3.13 29.96 2.99
N GLY A 137 3.47 31.25 3.01
CA GLY A 137 4.86 31.68 3.13
C GLY A 137 5.51 31.23 4.45
N ILE A 138 4.78 31.35 5.55
CA ILE A 138 5.26 30.97 6.89
C ILE A 138 5.37 29.46 7.06
N SER A 139 4.55 28.67 6.36
CA SER A 139 4.62 27.20 6.40
C SER A 139 5.82 26.64 5.62
N GLY A 140 6.62 27.49 4.95
CA GLY A 140 7.88 27.10 4.32
C GLY A 140 7.93 27.24 2.80
N VAL A 141 6.88 27.75 2.14
CA VAL A 141 6.87 28.00 0.68
C VAL A 141 7.31 29.44 0.41
N ILE A 142 8.62 29.71 0.51
CA ILE A 142 9.18 31.07 0.39
C ILE A 142 9.27 31.49 -1.09
N GLY A 143 8.92 32.73 -1.40
CA GLY A 143 8.92 33.25 -2.77
C GLY A 143 7.71 32.80 -3.60
N GLU A 144 7.74 33.03 -4.92
CA GLU A 144 6.70 32.60 -5.86
C GLU A 144 5.27 33.01 -5.44
N GLU A 145 5.10 34.19 -4.81
CA GLU A 145 3.88 34.52 -4.06
C GLU A 145 2.60 34.47 -4.89
N ASN A 146 2.68 34.93 -6.14
CA ASN A 146 1.55 34.87 -7.08
C ASN A 146 1.28 33.43 -7.54
N ASN A 147 2.35 32.67 -7.84
CA ASN A 147 2.26 31.30 -8.34
C ASN A 147 1.76 30.34 -7.27
N ARG A 148 2.28 30.42 -6.03
CA ARG A 148 1.85 29.57 -4.91
C ARG A 148 0.38 29.80 -4.54
N GLN A 149 -0.08 31.05 -4.56
CA GLN A 149 -1.48 31.38 -4.30
C GLN A 149 -2.40 30.90 -5.42
N THR A 150 -2.01 31.13 -6.68
CA THR A 150 -2.76 30.65 -7.85
C THR A 150 -2.88 29.12 -7.82
N MET A 151 -1.78 28.42 -7.58
CA MET A 151 -1.74 26.96 -7.49
C MET A 151 -2.60 26.44 -6.34
N TYR A 152 -2.55 27.08 -5.15
CA TYR A 152 -3.40 26.72 -4.03
C TYR A 152 -4.90 26.85 -4.34
N LEU A 153 -5.30 27.91 -5.05
CA LEU A 153 -6.69 28.10 -5.49
C LEU A 153 -7.12 27.01 -6.48
N ILE A 154 -6.24 26.65 -7.41
CA ILE A 154 -6.48 25.56 -8.35
C ILE A 154 -6.61 24.22 -7.61
N PHE A 155 -5.74 23.93 -6.66
CA PHE A 155 -5.79 22.69 -5.88
C PHE A 155 -7.05 22.58 -5.02
N THR A 156 -7.53 23.70 -4.46
CA THR A 156 -8.75 23.73 -3.64
C THR A 156 -10.03 23.73 -4.48
N SER A 157 -9.95 24.11 -5.77
CA SER A 157 -11.09 24.07 -6.70
C SER A 157 -11.68 22.67 -6.91
N LYS A 158 -10.96 21.60 -6.54
CA LYS A 158 -11.46 20.20 -6.53
C LYS A 158 -12.77 20.00 -5.75
N LYS A 159 -13.10 20.90 -4.82
CA LYS A 159 -14.36 20.90 -4.06
C LYS A 159 -15.51 21.63 -4.76
N THR A 160 -15.26 22.24 -5.91
CA THR A 160 -16.26 22.94 -6.72
C THR A 160 -16.82 22.04 -7.82
N ASN A 161 -17.92 22.45 -8.45
CA ASN A 161 -18.53 21.70 -9.56
C ASN A 161 -17.70 21.74 -10.85
N ASN A 162 -16.75 22.67 -10.98
CA ASN A 162 -15.91 22.83 -12.15
C ASN A 162 -14.45 23.02 -11.70
N PRO A 163 -13.74 21.93 -11.36
CA PRO A 163 -12.36 22.02 -10.92
C PRO A 163 -11.46 22.62 -11.99
N LEU A 164 -10.47 23.37 -11.55
CA LEU A 164 -9.45 23.99 -12.38
C LEU A 164 -8.24 23.06 -12.50
N HIS A 165 -7.49 23.24 -13.58
CA HIS A 165 -6.24 22.52 -13.83
C HIS A 165 -5.13 23.53 -14.16
N CYS A 166 -3.89 23.22 -13.80
CA CYS A 166 -2.72 24.01 -14.18
C CYS A 166 -1.62 23.12 -14.73
N ILE A 167 -0.82 23.69 -15.62
CA ILE A 167 0.42 23.10 -16.12
C ILE A 167 1.55 24.05 -15.74
N SER A 168 2.56 23.56 -15.04
CA SER A 168 3.73 24.34 -14.64
C SER A 168 4.82 24.22 -15.69
N LEU A 169 5.05 25.27 -16.48
CA LEU A 169 6.10 25.33 -17.50
C LEU A 169 7.27 26.18 -17.01
N ALA A 170 8.49 25.64 -17.05
CA ALA A 170 9.73 26.37 -16.72
C ALA A 170 10.94 25.55 -17.21
N SER A 171 12.13 26.14 -17.22
CA SER A 171 13.39 25.42 -17.47
C SER A 171 13.70 24.39 -16.38
N SER A 172 14.54 23.41 -16.69
CA SER A 172 15.00 22.42 -15.70
C SER A 172 15.73 23.10 -14.53
N GLY A 173 15.54 22.58 -13.30
CA GLY A 173 16.21 23.08 -12.09
C GLY A 173 15.60 24.34 -11.44
N VAL A 174 14.56 24.96 -12.02
CA VAL A 174 13.98 26.22 -11.53
C VAL A 174 12.93 26.00 -10.41
N GLY A 175 12.89 24.82 -9.78
CA GLY A 175 12.06 24.58 -8.59
C GLY A 175 10.56 24.31 -8.86
N LYS A 176 10.14 23.97 -10.08
CA LYS A 176 8.73 23.63 -10.39
C LYS A 176 8.16 22.53 -9.51
N THR A 177 8.85 21.38 -9.47
CA THR A 177 8.47 20.23 -8.66
C THR A 177 8.44 20.59 -7.18
N HIS A 178 9.37 21.45 -6.74
CA HIS A 178 9.41 21.94 -5.38
C HIS A 178 8.17 22.76 -5.03
N LEU A 179 7.80 23.75 -5.87
CA LEU A 179 6.59 24.55 -5.66
C LEU A 179 5.32 23.69 -5.64
N GLN A 180 5.18 22.78 -6.61
CA GLN A 180 4.04 21.86 -6.70
C GLN A 180 3.93 20.96 -5.48
N SER A 181 5.02 20.29 -5.09
CA SER A 181 5.07 19.41 -3.93
C SER A 181 4.76 20.17 -2.64
N LYS A 182 5.35 21.36 -2.46
CA LYS A 182 5.15 22.14 -1.23
C LYS A 182 3.75 22.73 -1.10
N VAL A 183 3.15 23.19 -2.19
CA VAL A 183 1.75 23.65 -2.16
C VAL A 183 0.80 22.46 -1.97
N SER A 184 1.14 21.26 -2.47
CA SER A 184 0.31 20.07 -2.29
C SER A 184 0.30 19.56 -0.84
N GLU A 185 1.34 19.83 -0.05
CA GLU A 185 1.35 19.52 1.39
C GLU A 185 0.21 20.22 2.17
N LEU A 186 -0.36 21.30 1.61
CA LEU A 186 -1.50 22.03 2.19
C LEU A 186 -2.87 21.37 1.93
N ILE A 187 -2.89 20.31 1.12
CA ILE A 187 -4.10 19.55 0.80
C ILE A 187 -4.11 18.27 1.66
N PRO A 188 -5.26 17.91 2.26
CA PRO A 188 -5.38 16.69 3.07
C PRO A 188 -4.84 15.48 2.31
N GLN A 189 -4.11 14.59 2.99
CA GLN A 189 -3.43 13.46 2.34
C GLN A 189 -4.43 12.52 1.66
N GLU A 190 -5.57 12.30 2.29
CA GLU A 190 -6.69 11.53 1.78
C GLU A 190 -7.25 12.09 0.46
N ASP A 191 -7.08 13.38 0.20
CA ASP A 191 -7.56 14.06 -1.00
C ASP A 191 -6.52 14.08 -2.13
N LYS A 192 -5.32 13.55 -1.93
CA LYS A 192 -4.22 13.60 -2.91
C LYS A 192 -3.97 12.26 -3.59
N ILE A 193 -3.70 12.33 -4.89
CA ILE A 193 -3.21 11.20 -5.69
C ILE A 193 -1.98 11.69 -6.45
N GLU A 194 -0.83 11.11 -6.14
CA GLU A 194 0.44 11.45 -6.78
C GLU A 194 0.78 10.35 -7.80
N ILE A 195 0.93 10.74 -9.06
CA ILE A 195 1.24 9.83 -10.16
C ILE A 195 2.56 10.26 -10.79
N THR A 196 3.59 9.45 -10.60
CA THR A 196 4.93 9.71 -11.13
C THR A 196 5.03 9.42 -12.63
N VAL A 197 4.33 8.38 -13.11
CA VAL A 197 4.28 8.01 -14.53
C VAL A 197 2.85 7.67 -14.92
N LEU A 198 2.30 8.41 -15.87
CA LEU A 198 0.95 8.16 -16.37
C LEU A 198 0.99 7.34 -17.66
N SER A 199 0.64 6.05 -17.60
CA SER A 199 0.33 5.31 -18.84
C SER A 199 -1.04 5.72 -19.36
N ALA A 200 -1.25 5.71 -20.69
CA ALA A 200 -2.53 6.05 -21.31
C ALA A 200 -3.73 5.25 -20.75
N ASN A 201 -3.48 4.06 -20.19
CA ASN A 201 -4.52 3.20 -19.63
C ASN A 201 -4.70 3.33 -18.11
N ALA A 202 -3.83 4.08 -17.40
CA ALA A 202 -3.84 4.13 -15.93
C ALA A 202 -5.18 4.63 -15.37
N PHE A 203 -5.82 5.58 -16.05
CA PHE A 203 -7.10 6.14 -15.58
C PHE A 203 -8.30 5.18 -15.68
N TYR A 204 -8.23 4.15 -16.53
CA TYR A 204 -9.33 3.17 -16.68
C TYR A 204 -9.47 2.22 -15.48
N TYR A 205 -8.43 2.12 -14.64
CA TYR A 205 -8.42 1.22 -13.49
C TYR A 205 -8.99 1.85 -12.22
N PHE A 206 -9.22 3.17 -12.19
CA PHE A 206 -9.89 3.81 -11.07
C PHE A 206 -11.40 3.53 -11.12
N ASN A 207 -11.99 3.28 -9.95
CA ASN A 207 -13.45 3.16 -9.85
C ASN A 207 -14.13 4.49 -10.20
N ARG A 208 -15.39 4.44 -10.65
CA ARG A 208 -16.13 5.58 -11.21
C ARG A 208 -16.14 6.85 -10.33
N THR A 209 -16.04 6.72 -9.01
CA THR A 209 -16.10 7.84 -8.05
C THR A 209 -14.77 8.08 -7.34
N GLU A 210 -13.76 7.27 -7.59
CA GLU A 210 -12.51 7.24 -6.83
C GLU A 210 -11.69 8.52 -7.00
N LEU A 211 -11.81 9.15 -8.17
CA LEU A 211 -11.11 10.41 -8.50
C LEU A 211 -11.92 11.66 -8.15
N GLN A 212 -13.17 11.53 -7.69
CA GLN A 212 -13.99 12.70 -7.36
C GLN A 212 -13.40 13.44 -6.15
N HIS A 213 -13.35 14.77 -6.27
CA HIS A 213 -12.79 15.67 -5.25
C HIS A 213 -11.32 15.40 -4.88
N LYS A 214 -10.58 14.64 -5.70
CA LYS A 214 -9.15 14.39 -5.53
C LYS A 214 -8.31 15.41 -6.30
N LEU A 215 -7.18 15.77 -5.70
CA LEU A 215 -6.09 16.47 -6.37
C LEU A 215 -5.18 15.41 -6.99
N ILE A 216 -5.12 15.39 -8.32
CA ILE A 216 -4.22 14.52 -9.07
C ILE A 216 -2.98 15.34 -9.43
N LEU A 217 -1.82 14.90 -8.94
CA LEU A 217 -0.52 15.48 -9.27
C LEU A 217 0.20 14.55 -10.23
N ILE A 218 0.61 15.09 -11.37
CA ILE A 218 1.37 14.38 -12.39
C ILE A 218 2.73 15.08 -12.49
N GLU A 219 3.82 14.35 -12.30
CA GLU A 219 5.17 14.92 -12.32
C GLU A 219 5.71 15.04 -13.75
N ASP A 220 5.74 13.94 -14.49
CA ASP A 220 6.13 13.91 -15.90
C ASP A 220 4.93 13.50 -16.76
N LEU A 221 4.51 14.44 -17.62
CA LEU A 221 3.52 14.20 -18.67
C LEU A 221 4.28 14.18 -20.00
N ASP A 222 4.79 13.01 -20.39
CA ASP A 222 5.29 12.79 -21.75
C ASP A 222 4.08 12.79 -22.69
N GLY A 223 4.02 13.77 -23.60
CA GLY A 223 3.00 13.90 -24.64
C GLY A 223 3.34 13.11 -25.90
#